data_AF-A0A7G2D4G4-F1
#
_entry.id   AF-A0A7G2D4G4-F1
#
_cell.length_a   1.000
_cell.length_b   1.000
_cell.length_c   1.000
_cell.angle_alpha   90.00
_cell.angle_beta   90.00
_cell.angle_gamma   90.00
#
_symmetry.space_group_name_H-M   'P 1'
#
loop_
_entity.id
_entity.type
_entity.pdbx_description
1 polymer ?
#
loop_
_entity_poly.entity_id
_entity_poly.type
_entity_poly.pdbx_seq_one_letter_code
_entity_poly.pdbx_strand_id
1 'polypeptide(L)'
;MAEEVVERPCTPVICRRVRPSRQGRYHNQKFKAIAESFGLVIEHDAKIGWSVTALPAGAAAHYAATISNLDAAITAHRRAELHGAEGGRKSNNNGAAAACGCGRRIRASLAVLDAGPIVCSLCGDEFTPEN
;
A
#
# COMPACT_ATOMS: atom_id res chain seq x y z
N MET A 1 15.44 29.70 14.87
CA MET A 1 15.08 28.46 15.58
C MET A 1 15.51 27.34 14.67
N ALA A 2 16.40 26.46 15.14
CA ALA A 2 17.00 25.42 14.31
C ALA A 2 15.94 24.37 13.96
N GLU A 3 15.65 24.24 12.67
CA GLU A 3 14.74 23.23 12.15
C GLU A 3 15.46 21.88 12.17
N GLU A 4 14.94 20.95 12.97
CA GLU A 4 15.47 19.62 13.17
C GLU A 4 15.48 18.86 11.84
N VAL A 5 16.68 18.61 11.30
CA VAL A 5 16.88 17.78 10.11
C VAL A 5 16.52 16.35 10.49
N VAL A 6 15.31 15.93 10.13
CA VAL A 6 14.86 14.56 10.38
C VAL A 6 15.63 13.63 9.45
N GLU A 7 16.75 13.09 9.93
CA GLU A 7 17.49 12.02 9.27
C GLU A 7 16.62 10.76 9.21
N ARG A 8 16.06 10.48 8.04
CA ARG A 8 15.29 9.24 7.81
C ARG A 8 16.08 8.35 6.85
N PRO A 9 16.48 7.14 7.27
CA PRO A 9 17.16 6.22 6.37
C PRO A 9 16.21 5.83 5.23
N CYS A 10 16.70 5.96 4.00
CA CYS A 10 15.96 5.70 2.78
C CYS A 10 15.53 4.21 2.73
N THR A 11 14.23 3.95 2.93
CA THR A 11 13.65 2.59 2.82
C THR A 11 13.66 2.09 1.37
N PRO A 12 13.72 0.77 1.13
CA PRO A 12 14.11 0.16 -0.16
C PRO A 12 13.18 0.39 -1.37
N VAL A 13 12.15 1.24 -1.24
CA VAL A 13 11.10 1.43 -2.25
C VAL A 13 11.58 2.30 -3.44
N ILE A 14 12.65 3.09 -3.28
CA ILE A 14 13.13 4.03 -4.32
C ILE A 14 14.04 3.36 -5.38
N CYS A 15 14.50 2.12 -5.17
CA CYS A 15 15.64 1.56 -5.91
C CYS A 15 15.30 0.48 -6.96
N ARG A 16 14.22 0.63 -7.74
CA ARG A 16 13.75 -0.45 -8.64
C ARG A 16 14.66 -0.77 -9.84
N ARG A 17 15.58 0.13 -10.24
CA ARG A 17 16.44 -0.06 -11.44
C ARG A 17 17.95 0.08 -11.20
N VAL A 18 18.38 0.44 -9.99
CA VAL A 18 19.80 0.39 -9.61
C VAL A 18 20.04 -0.95 -8.97
N ARG A 19 20.90 -1.80 -9.56
CA ARG A 19 21.27 -3.07 -8.94
C ARG A 19 22.00 -2.78 -7.61
N PRO A 20 21.38 -3.07 -6.45
CA PRO A 20 22.02 -2.89 -5.16
C PRO A 20 22.96 -4.07 -4.88
N SER A 21 24.00 -3.87 -4.09
CA SER A 21 24.87 -4.97 -3.66
C SER A 21 24.32 -5.64 -2.39
N ARG A 22 24.83 -6.82 -2.03
CA ARG A 22 24.40 -7.59 -0.83
C ARG A 22 22.88 -7.82 -0.76
N GLN A 23 22.28 -8.35 -1.83
CA GLN A 23 20.85 -8.68 -1.89
C GLN A 23 19.92 -7.49 -1.61
N GLY A 24 20.23 -6.27 -2.04
CA GLY A 24 19.34 -5.12 -1.78
C GLY A 24 19.67 -4.29 -0.55
N ARG A 25 20.62 -4.74 0.28
CA ARG A 25 20.87 -4.11 1.59
C ARG A 25 21.95 -3.04 1.56
N TYR A 26 22.70 -2.91 0.47
CA TYR A 26 23.81 -1.96 0.39
C TYR A 26 23.77 -1.12 -0.88
N HIS A 27 23.65 0.19 -0.67
CA HIS A 27 23.62 1.20 -1.72
C HIS A 27 25.04 1.51 -2.19
N ASN A 28 25.26 1.30 -3.50
CA ASN A 28 26.57 1.47 -4.13
C ASN A 28 26.73 2.89 -4.72
N GLN A 29 27.91 3.18 -5.26
CA GLN A 29 28.19 4.48 -5.88
C GLN A 29 27.26 4.82 -7.05
N LYS A 30 26.70 3.81 -7.75
CA LYS A 30 25.72 4.06 -8.83
C LYS A 30 24.42 4.63 -8.27
N PHE A 31 23.98 4.18 -7.11
CA PHE A 31 22.85 4.78 -6.40
C PHE A 31 23.14 6.26 -6.07
N LYS A 32 24.32 6.52 -5.50
CA LYS A 32 24.77 7.88 -5.17
C LYS A 32 24.69 8.81 -6.39
N ALA A 33 25.30 8.42 -7.51
CA ALA A 33 25.33 9.23 -8.73
C ALA A 33 23.93 9.54 -9.28
N ILE A 34 22.99 8.59 -9.21
CA ILE A 34 21.61 8.80 -9.65
C ILE A 34 20.89 9.75 -8.70
N ALA A 35 21.02 9.56 -7.39
CA ALA A 35 20.41 10.46 -6.42
C ALA A 35 20.96 11.90 -6.54
N GLU A 36 22.27 12.06 -6.71
CA GLU A 36 22.92 13.36 -6.95
C GLU A 36 22.42 14.01 -8.26
N SER A 37 22.10 13.22 -9.29
CA SER A 37 21.51 13.76 -10.53
C SER A 37 20.12 14.38 -10.33
N PHE A 38 19.40 13.99 -9.27
CA PHE A 38 18.14 14.62 -8.85
C PHE A 38 18.35 15.79 -7.88
N GLY A 39 19.60 16.23 -7.67
CA GLY A 39 19.93 17.32 -6.75
C GLY A 39 19.90 16.94 -5.27
N LEU A 40 19.86 15.64 -4.94
CA LEU A 40 19.96 15.16 -3.56
C LEU A 40 21.42 15.12 -3.11
N VAL A 41 21.65 15.33 -1.81
CA VAL A 41 22.95 15.10 -1.19
C VAL A 41 22.94 13.73 -0.52
N ILE A 42 23.87 12.87 -0.90
CA ILE A 42 23.99 11.50 -0.37
C ILE A 42 25.33 11.30 0.34
N GLU A 43 25.25 10.90 1.59
CA GLU A 43 26.41 10.53 2.40
C GLU A 43 26.49 9.01 2.62
N HIS A 44 27.68 8.56 3.02
CA HIS A 44 28.00 7.15 3.20
C HIS A 44 27.69 6.70 4.62
N ASP A 45 26.91 5.63 4.75
CA ASP A 45 26.68 4.92 6.00
C ASP A 45 27.50 3.61 6.02
N ALA A 46 28.11 3.33 7.17
CA ALA A 46 29.00 2.17 7.35
C ALA A 46 28.29 0.81 7.18
N LYS A 47 26.98 0.72 7.43
CA LYS A 47 26.20 -0.53 7.38
C LYS A 47 25.47 -0.70 6.04
N ILE A 48 24.86 0.36 5.53
CA ILE A 48 23.95 0.32 4.37
C ILE A 48 24.46 1.06 3.13
N GLY A 49 25.67 1.63 3.18
CA GLY A 49 26.34 2.28 2.06
C GLY A 49 25.84 3.70 1.80
N TRP A 50 25.92 4.17 0.55
CA TRP A 50 25.51 5.52 0.15
C TRP A 50 23.99 5.70 0.28
N SER A 51 23.51 6.21 1.42
CA SER A 51 22.07 6.09 1.75
C SER A 51 21.54 7.20 2.65
N VAL A 52 22.42 7.87 3.41
CA VAL A 52 22.07 9.06 4.19
C VAL A 52 21.70 10.13 3.17
N THR A 53 20.41 10.51 3.14
CA THR A 53 19.86 11.36 2.08
C THR A 53 19.37 12.66 2.67
N ALA A 54 19.90 13.77 2.19
CA ALA A 54 19.42 15.11 2.48
C ALA A 54 18.81 15.73 1.22
N LEU A 55 17.74 16.51 1.40
CA LEU A 55 17.12 17.33 0.37
C LEU A 55 17.58 18.78 0.53
N PRO A 56 18.50 19.29 -0.31
CA PRO A 56 18.93 20.68 -0.24
C PRO A 56 17.80 21.63 -0.63
N ALA A 57 17.86 22.86 -0.09
CA ALA A 57 16.88 23.91 -0.39
C ALA A 57 16.74 24.19 -1.90
N GLY A 58 17.83 24.12 -2.67
CA GLY A 58 17.80 24.30 -4.13
C GLY A 58 16.98 23.22 -4.85
N ALA A 59 17.15 21.95 -4.46
CA ALA A 59 16.37 20.85 -5.03
C ALA A 59 14.90 20.92 -4.58
N ALA A 60 14.64 21.28 -3.32
CA ALA A 60 13.29 21.51 -2.82
C ALA A 60 12.57 22.61 -3.64
N ALA A 61 13.23 23.75 -3.86
CA ALA A 61 12.71 24.84 -4.66
C ALA A 61 12.46 24.43 -6.12
N HIS A 62 13.38 23.66 -6.71
CA HIS A 62 13.26 23.18 -8.09
C HIS A 62 12.00 22.32 -8.30
N TYR A 63 11.66 21.44 -7.35
CA TYR A 63 10.51 20.54 -7.47
C TYR A 63 9.21 21.08 -6.87
N ALA A 64 9.22 22.23 -6.17
CA ALA A 64 8.07 22.75 -5.43
C ALA A 64 6.81 22.91 -6.30
N ALA A 65 6.95 23.49 -7.50
CA ALA A 65 5.83 23.69 -8.41
C ALA A 65 5.26 22.35 -8.93
N THR A 66 6.13 21.41 -9.30
CA THR A 66 5.72 20.07 -9.75
C THR A 66 5.00 19.31 -8.65
N ILE A 67 5.52 19.33 -7.42
CA ILE A 67 4.89 18.69 -6.27
C ILE A 67 3.51 19.30 -6.01
N SER A 68 3.38 20.62 -6.06
CA SER A 68 2.10 21.32 -5.86
C SER A 68 1.07 20.94 -6.92
N ASN A 69 1.50 20.86 -8.20
CA ASN A 69 0.63 20.45 -9.30
C ASN A 69 0.16 18.98 -9.14
N LEU A 70 1.05 18.09 -8.73
CA LEU A 70 0.71 16.69 -8.48
C LEU A 70 -0.24 16.54 -7.29
N ASP A 71 -0.03 17.30 -6.21
CA ASP A 71 -0.90 17.27 -5.03
C ASP A 71 -2.33 17.76 -5.37
N ALA A 72 -2.43 18.83 -6.16
CA ALA A 72 -3.71 19.31 -6.68
C ALA A 72 -4.39 18.26 -7.56
N ALA A 73 -3.66 17.61 -8.46
CA ALA A 73 -4.20 16.57 -9.35
C ALA A 73 -4.66 15.32 -8.57
N ILE A 74 -3.87 14.85 -7.60
CA ILE A 74 -4.23 13.72 -6.72
C ILE A 74 -5.47 14.05 -5.90
N THR A 75 -5.53 15.27 -5.35
CA THR A 75 -6.69 15.73 -4.56
C THR A 75 -7.95 15.79 -5.43
N ALA A 76 -7.87 16.38 -6.62
CA ALA A 76 -8.98 16.43 -7.56
C ALA A 76 -9.46 15.03 -7.97
N HIS A 77 -8.53 14.13 -8.30
CA HIS A 77 -8.85 12.75 -8.68
C HIS A 77 -9.52 11.99 -7.53
N ARG A 78 -8.98 12.06 -6.30
CA ARG A 78 -9.61 11.41 -5.13
C ARG A 78 -11.01 11.94 -4.85
N ARG A 79 -11.23 13.25 -4.98
CA ARG A 79 -12.59 13.83 -4.85
C ARG A 79 -13.51 13.30 -5.94
N ALA A 80 -13.05 13.25 -7.18
CA ALA A 80 -13.82 12.68 -8.29
C ALA A 80 -14.16 11.20 -8.07
N GLU A 81 -13.24 10.38 -7.56
CA GLU A 81 -13.51 8.98 -7.19
C GLU A 81 -14.57 8.87 -6.07
N LEU A 82 -14.52 9.75 -5.07
CA LEU A 82 -15.51 9.79 -3.99
C LEU A 82 -16.89 10.25 -4.49
N HIS A 83 -16.94 11.23 -5.39
CA HIS A 83 -18.20 11.73 -5.96
C HIS A 83 -18.77 10.82 -7.06
N GLY A 84 -17.92 10.13 -7.82
CA GLY A 84 -18.31 9.08 -8.77
C GLY A 84 -18.68 7.76 -8.09
N ALA A 85 -18.40 7.64 -6.79
CA ALA A 85 -18.84 6.55 -5.93
C ALA A 85 -20.21 6.82 -5.28
N GLU A 86 -21.17 7.42 -6.01
CA GLU A 86 -22.61 7.26 -5.73
C GLU A 86 -23.05 5.80 -5.99
N GLY A 87 -22.50 4.92 -5.16
CA GLY A 87 -22.40 3.49 -5.40
C GLY A 87 -21.12 2.88 -4.81
N GLY A 88 -20.49 3.53 -3.81
CA GLY A 88 -19.32 3.02 -3.09
C GLY A 88 -19.49 1.53 -2.78
N ARG A 89 -18.40 0.75 -2.85
CA ARG A 89 -18.39 -0.72 -2.77
C ARG A 89 -19.45 -1.23 -1.79
N LYS A 90 -20.64 -1.60 -2.31
CA LYS A 90 -21.70 -2.33 -1.59
C LYS A 90 -21.31 -3.79 -1.35
N SER A 91 -20.02 -4.09 -1.37
CA SER A 91 -19.55 -5.44 -1.09
C SER A 91 -19.35 -5.57 0.40
N ASN A 92 -20.45 -5.83 1.10
CA ASN A 92 -20.39 -6.78 2.18
C ASN A 92 -19.97 -8.12 1.57
N ASN A 93 -18.66 -8.31 1.36
CA ASN A 93 -18.12 -9.59 0.89
C ASN A 93 -18.04 -10.61 2.04
N ASN A 94 -18.57 -10.26 3.21
CA ASN A 94 -18.67 -11.14 4.35
C ASN A 94 -20.03 -11.86 4.24
N GLY A 95 -20.04 -12.98 3.51
CA GLY A 95 -21.24 -13.78 3.30
C GLY A 95 -22.04 -14.05 4.58
N ALA A 96 -23.34 -14.30 4.42
CA ALA A 96 -24.24 -14.64 5.51
C ALA A 96 -23.73 -15.88 6.26
N ALA A 97 -23.82 -15.84 7.59
CA ALA A 97 -23.53 -17.00 8.41
C ALA A 97 -24.66 -18.03 8.23
N ALA A 98 -24.30 -19.29 8.05
CA ALA A 98 -25.24 -20.39 8.03
C ALA A 98 -24.77 -21.48 8.99
N ALA A 99 -25.70 -22.00 9.79
CA ALA A 99 -25.44 -23.02 10.78
C ALA A 99 -26.13 -24.32 10.43
N CYS A 100 -25.48 -25.41 10.80
CA CYS A 100 -26.02 -26.75 10.71
C CYS A 100 -26.46 -27.20 12.11
N GLY A 101 -27.49 -28.05 12.20
CA GLY A 101 -28.01 -28.58 13.47
C GLY A 101 -26.96 -29.29 14.35
N CYS A 102 -25.88 -29.80 13.75
CA CYS A 102 -24.74 -30.38 14.48
C CYS A 102 -23.75 -29.36 15.08
N GLY A 103 -24.02 -28.05 14.99
CA GLY A 103 -23.19 -26.99 15.55
C GLY A 103 -22.06 -26.47 14.64
N ARG A 104 -21.95 -26.98 13.42
CA ARG A 104 -21.02 -26.46 12.40
C ARG A 104 -21.56 -25.16 11.81
N ARG A 105 -20.65 -24.25 11.44
CA ARG A 105 -20.99 -22.95 10.82
C ARG A 105 -20.14 -22.69 9.58
N ILE A 106 -20.78 -22.15 8.55
CA ILE A 106 -20.14 -21.69 7.32
C ILE A 106 -20.55 -20.24 7.04
N ARG A 107 -19.82 -19.56 6.17
CA ARG A 107 -20.25 -18.29 5.59
C ARG A 107 -20.34 -18.44 4.08
N ALA A 108 -21.47 -18.08 3.51
CA ALA A 108 -21.73 -18.13 2.08
C ALA A 108 -22.50 -16.88 1.65
N SER A 109 -22.40 -16.48 0.38
CA SER A 109 -23.26 -15.41 -0.11
C SER A 109 -24.72 -15.87 -0.10
N LEU A 110 -25.66 -14.92 0.07
CA LEU A 110 -27.08 -15.23 0.03
C LEU A 110 -27.47 -15.92 -1.28
N ALA A 111 -26.91 -15.45 -2.41
CA ALA A 111 -27.08 -16.07 -3.72
C ALA A 111 -26.64 -17.54 -3.79
N VAL A 112 -25.63 -17.95 -3.03
CA VAL A 112 -25.18 -19.35 -2.98
C VAL A 112 -26.10 -20.20 -2.11
N LEU A 113 -26.62 -19.64 -1.01
CA LEU A 113 -27.63 -20.31 -0.18
C LEU A 113 -28.98 -20.45 -0.91
N ASP A 114 -29.36 -19.45 -1.70
CA ASP A 114 -30.60 -19.44 -2.48
C ASP A 114 -30.51 -20.34 -3.73
N ALA A 115 -29.30 -20.61 -4.25
CA ALA A 115 -29.11 -21.47 -5.42
C ALA A 115 -29.39 -22.95 -5.14
N GLY A 116 -29.33 -23.39 -3.88
CA GLY A 116 -29.65 -24.76 -3.50
C GLY A 116 -29.14 -25.13 -2.10
N PRO A 117 -29.65 -26.25 -1.53
CA PRO A 117 -29.29 -26.66 -0.18
C PRO A 117 -27.82 -27.09 -0.09
N ILE A 118 -27.11 -26.52 0.89
CA ILE A 118 -25.74 -26.96 1.24
C ILE A 118 -25.87 -27.98 2.38
N VAL A 119 -25.49 -29.22 2.10
CA VAL A 119 -25.64 -30.33 3.04
C VAL A 119 -24.35 -30.61 3.81
N CYS A 120 -24.47 -30.83 5.11
CA CYS A 120 -23.36 -31.24 5.97
C CYS A 120 -23.02 -32.72 5.76
N SER A 121 -21.82 -33.01 5.26
CA SER A 121 -21.36 -34.39 5.06
C SER A 121 -21.20 -35.24 6.34
N LEU A 122 -21.27 -34.63 7.53
CA LEU A 122 -21.11 -35.33 8.80
C LEU A 122 -22.43 -35.77 9.44
N CYS A 123 -23.51 -35.01 9.27
CA CYS A 123 -24.81 -35.32 9.89
C CYS A 123 -25.95 -35.40 8.87
N GLY A 124 -25.74 -35.00 7.61
CA GLY A 124 -26.76 -34.98 6.57
C GLY A 124 -27.71 -33.77 6.64
N ASP A 125 -27.61 -32.93 7.66
CA ASP A 125 -28.46 -31.74 7.79
C ASP A 125 -27.99 -30.58 6.91
N GLU A 126 -28.94 -29.73 6.51
CA GLU A 126 -28.69 -28.54 5.72
C GLU A 126 -28.11 -27.40 6.56
N PHE A 127 -27.27 -26.56 5.95
CA PHE A 127 -26.83 -25.31 6.53
C PHE A 127 -27.86 -24.21 6.24
N THR A 128 -28.52 -23.71 7.28
CA THR A 128 -29.53 -22.65 7.18
C THR A 128 -28.96 -21.31 7.64
N PRO A 129 -29.33 -20.19 6.99
CA PRO A 129 -28.83 -18.87 7.38
C PRO A 129 -29.25 -18.50 8.80
N GLU A 130 -28.28 -18.13 9.63
CA GLU A 130 -28.52 -17.46 10.92
C GLU A 130 -28.75 -15.98 10.62
N ASN A 131 -30.00 -15.54 10.73
CA ASN A 131 -30.41 -14.16 10.50
C ASN A 131 -29.94 -13.23 11.62
#